data_AF-A0A3A8KKH8-F1
#
_entry.id   AF-A0A3A8KKH8-F1
#
_cell.length_a   1.000
_cell.length_b   1.000
_cell.length_c   1.000
_cell.angle_alpha   90.00
_cell.angle_beta   90.00
_cell.angle_gamma   90.00
#
_symmetry.space_group_name_H-M   'P 1'
#
loop_
_entity.id
_entity.type
_entity.pdbx_description
1 polymer ?
#
loop_
_entity_poly.entity_id
_entity_poly.type
_entity_poly.pdbx_seq_one_letter_code
_entity_poly.pdbx_strand_id
1 'polypeptide(L)'
;MRRAHKLAQDMFLELGTTHGFDARRSFSRQHPTDGVWLTPRSHGEEGGILVAAIEVVASESPKTILGSIATLEIVSPALGIVLLEEEEIARRMIAAGESRESVDRYLNRLAESIDLQIKRSRQRLQRWTVESLRWRHARAHRVRYNIC
;
A
#
# COMPACT_ATOMS: atom_id res chain seq x y z
N MET A 1 1.48 -12.57 -10.85
CA MET A 1 1.67 -11.27 -10.16
C MET A 1 2.12 -10.25 -11.20
N ARG A 2 1.41 -9.13 -11.34
CA ARG A 2 1.69 -8.16 -12.41
C ARG A 2 2.94 -7.34 -12.06
N ARG A 3 3.66 -6.88 -13.08
CA ARG A 3 4.94 -6.16 -12.94
C ARG A 3 4.81 -4.93 -12.02
N ALA A 4 3.68 -4.22 -12.11
CA ALA A 4 3.48 -2.96 -11.40
C ALA A 4 3.06 -3.17 -9.92
N HIS A 5 2.25 -4.19 -9.60
CA HIS A 5 2.04 -4.68 -8.22
C HIS A 5 3.36 -5.01 -7.52
N LYS A 6 4.22 -5.80 -8.18
CA LYS A 6 5.53 -6.17 -7.62
C LYS A 6 6.41 -4.93 -7.42
N LEU A 7 6.42 -3.99 -8.37
CA LEU A 7 7.18 -2.75 -8.24
C LEU A 7 6.71 -1.92 -7.05
N ALA A 8 5.39 -1.83 -6.81
CA ALA A 8 4.83 -1.12 -5.67
C ALA A 8 5.26 -1.76 -4.33
N GLN A 9 5.21 -3.10 -4.25
CA GLN A 9 5.73 -3.84 -3.09
C GLN A 9 7.21 -3.58 -2.87
N ASP A 10 8.04 -3.74 -3.91
CA ASP A 10 9.49 -3.58 -3.80
C ASP A 10 9.84 -2.14 -3.34
N MET A 11 9.20 -1.10 -3.90
CA MET A 11 9.38 0.29 -3.46
C MET A 11 8.98 0.52 -1.99
N PHE A 12 7.87 -0.08 -1.54
CA PHE A 12 7.45 0.04 -0.14
C PHE A 12 8.45 -0.61 0.81
N LEU A 13 9.00 -1.77 0.45
CA LEU A 13 10.00 -2.46 1.26
C LEU A 13 11.34 -1.71 1.32
N GLU A 14 11.78 -1.16 0.19
CA GLU A 14 12.97 -0.32 0.12
C GLU A 14 12.83 0.96 0.94
N LEU A 15 11.64 1.59 0.92
CA LEU A 15 11.34 2.76 1.73
C LEU A 15 11.44 2.43 3.23
N GLY A 16 10.86 1.31 3.66
CA GLY A 16 10.94 0.84 5.06
C GLY A 16 12.39 0.59 5.50
N THR A 17 13.15 -0.13 4.69
CA THR A 17 14.58 -0.40 4.93
C THR A 17 15.38 0.91 5.01
N THR A 18 15.08 1.89 4.15
CA THR A 18 15.75 3.20 4.14
C THR A 18 15.49 3.98 5.43
N HIS A 19 14.32 3.81 6.03
CA HIS A 19 13.96 4.38 7.33
C HIS A 19 14.38 3.53 8.54
N GLY A 20 15.10 2.42 8.32
CA GLY A 20 15.65 1.57 9.39
C GLY A 20 14.66 0.57 9.97
N PHE A 21 13.57 0.24 9.28
CA PHE A 21 12.64 -0.82 9.68
C PHE A 21 13.05 -2.18 9.10
N ASP A 22 12.61 -3.27 9.76
CA ASP A 22 12.65 -4.62 9.20
C ASP A 22 11.46 -4.79 8.24
N ALA A 23 11.71 -4.57 6.94
CA ALA A 23 10.68 -4.63 5.91
C ALA A 23 10.54 -6.05 5.33
N ARG A 24 9.31 -6.60 5.35
CA ARG A 24 9.02 -7.96 4.87
C ARG A 24 7.87 -7.99 3.87
N ARG A 25 7.89 -8.96 2.95
CA ARG A 25 6.86 -9.12 1.89
C ARG A 25 5.47 -9.47 2.41
N SER A 26 5.34 -9.97 3.63
CA SER A 26 4.06 -10.36 4.22
C SER A 26 4.18 -10.43 5.74
N PHE A 27 3.09 -10.22 6.46
CA PHE A 27 3.03 -10.38 7.91
C PHE A 27 3.16 -11.85 8.34
N SER A 28 2.27 -12.72 7.87
CA SER A 28 2.32 -14.15 8.19
C SER A 28 1.67 -15.01 7.10
N ARG A 29 1.76 -16.34 7.23
CA ARG A 29 1.05 -17.27 6.33
C ARG A 29 -0.46 -17.25 6.52
N GLN A 30 -0.93 -16.99 7.74
CA GLN A 30 -2.36 -16.97 8.09
C GLN A 30 -3.01 -15.64 7.73
N HIS A 31 -2.24 -14.56 7.78
CA HIS A 31 -2.67 -13.21 7.44
C HIS A 31 -1.68 -12.61 6.43
N PRO A 32 -1.78 -13.02 5.15
CA PRO A 32 -0.89 -12.52 4.13
C PRO A 32 -1.17 -11.05 3.86
N THR A 33 -0.12 -10.25 3.76
CA THR A 33 -0.20 -8.85 3.33
C THR A 33 0.71 -8.64 2.12
N ASP A 34 0.57 -7.51 1.42
CA ASP A 34 1.47 -7.15 0.32
C ASP A 34 2.83 -6.57 0.77
N GLY A 35 2.94 -6.17 2.04
CA GLY A 35 4.18 -5.73 2.64
C GLY A 35 3.99 -5.20 4.05
N VAL A 36 5.02 -5.34 4.88
CA VAL A 36 5.03 -4.85 6.27
C VAL A 36 6.35 -4.23 6.67
N TRP A 37 6.30 -3.31 7.62
CA TRP A 37 7.45 -2.75 8.33
C TRP A 37 7.35 -3.07 9.81
N LEU A 38 8.41 -3.64 10.36
CA LEU A 38 8.53 -3.97 11.78
C LEU A 38 9.63 -3.11 12.42
N THR A 39 9.51 -2.80 13.71
CA THR A 39 10.64 -2.24 14.45
C THR A 39 11.82 -3.21 14.41
N PRO A 40 13.07 -2.72 14.34
CA PRO A 40 14.24 -3.57 14.51
C PRO A 40 14.13 -4.34 15.82
N ARG A 41 14.53 -5.62 15.79
CA ARG A 41 14.56 -6.44 17.00
C ARG A 41 15.47 -5.78 18.02
N SER A 42 14.89 -5.37 19.13
CA SER A 42 15.62 -4.97 20.33
C SER A 42 15.69 -6.18 21.25
N HIS A 43 16.78 -6.33 22.00
CA HIS A 43 17.08 -7.49 22.85
C HIS A 43 15.85 -8.01 23.63
N GLY A 44 15.27 -9.14 23.20
CA GLY A 44 14.28 -9.92 23.96
C GLY A 44 12.85 -9.97 23.39
N GLU A 45 12.48 -9.15 22.40
CA GLU A 45 11.12 -9.20 21.82
C GLU A 45 11.08 -10.12 20.59
N GLU A 46 10.23 -11.15 20.64
CA GLU A 46 9.94 -11.97 19.46
C GLU A 46 9.14 -11.16 18.43
N GLY A 47 9.75 -10.91 17.26
CA GLY A 47 9.03 -10.52 16.05
C GLY A 47 9.09 -9.05 15.62
N GLY A 48 9.41 -8.12 16.52
CA GLY A 48 9.34 -6.67 16.26
C GLY A 48 7.88 -6.16 16.22
N ILE A 49 7.66 -4.87 16.46
CA ILE A 49 6.32 -4.26 16.49
C ILE A 49 5.92 -3.89 15.06
N LEU A 50 4.70 -4.26 14.63
CA LEU A 50 4.17 -3.94 13.30
C LEU A 50 3.83 -2.44 13.19
N VAL A 51 4.70 -1.70 12.50
CA VAL A 51 4.58 -0.25 12.33
C VAL A 51 3.67 0.09 11.15
N ALA A 52 3.87 -0.58 10.02
CA ALA A 52 3.08 -0.33 8.82
C ALA A 52 2.79 -1.60 8.05
N ALA A 53 1.65 -1.65 7.37
CA ALA A 53 1.33 -2.69 6.40
C ALA A 53 0.64 -2.09 5.17
N ILE A 54 0.86 -2.69 4.00
CA ILE A 54 0.20 -2.30 2.75
C ILE A 54 -0.65 -3.43 2.19
N GLU A 55 -1.69 -3.03 1.47
CA GLU A 55 -2.46 -3.84 0.53
C GLU A 55 -2.55 -3.10 -0.80
N VAL A 56 -2.07 -3.71 -1.88
CA VAL A 56 -2.05 -3.11 -3.21
C VAL A 56 -3.33 -3.43 -3.96
N VAL A 57 -4.12 -2.40 -4.22
CA VAL A 57 -5.38 -2.50 -4.94
C VAL A 57 -5.14 -2.18 -6.41
N ALA A 58 -5.03 -3.24 -7.21
CA ALA A 58 -4.85 -3.21 -8.66
C ALA A 58 -6.11 -3.66 -9.43
N SER A 59 -7.22 -3.92 -8.71
CA SER A 59 -8.46 -4.44 -9.28
C SER A 59 -9.69 -3.72 -8.75
N GLU A 60 -10.75 -3.80 -9.53
CA GLU A 60 -11.93 -2.94 -9.46
C GLU A 60 -12.98 -3.39 -8.46
N SER A 61 -12.94 -4.64 -7.98
CA SER A 61 -14.08 -5.17 -7.23
C SER A 61 -14.17 -4.55 -5.82
N PRO A 62 -15.35 -4.00 -5.43
CA PRO A 62 -15.57 -3.51 -4.06
C PRO A 62 -15.28 -4.58 -3.00
N LYS A 63 -15.53 -5.85 -3.33
CA LYS A 63 -15.23 -7.00 -2.46
C LYS A 63 -13.74 -7.11 -2.18
N THR A 64 -12.89 -6.89 -3.19
CA THR A 64 -11.44 -6.94 -3.04
C THR A 64 -10.96 -5.81 -2.14
N ILE A 65 -11.47 -4.59 -2.32
CA ILE A 65 -11.13 -3.44 -1.47
C ILE A 65 -11.52 -3.71 -0.01
N LEU A 66 -12.73 -4.19 0.24
CA LEU A 66 -13.18 -4.53 1.59
C LEU A 66 -12.33 -5.64 2.20
N GLY A 67 -11.93 -6.63 1.39
CA GLY A 67 -10.99 -7.67 1.81
C GLY A 67 -9.64 -7.11 2.24
N SER A 68 -9.04 -6.21 1.45
CA SER A 68 -7.77 -5.55 1.79
C SER A 68 -7.88 -4.71 3.06
N ILE A 69 -8.97 -3.94 3.23
CA ILE A 69 -9.21 -3.18 4.46
C ILE A 69 -9.34 -4.12 5.66
N ALA A 70 -10.12 -5.20 5.54
CA ALA A 70 -10.27 -6.19 6.60
C ALA A 70 -8.94 -6.87 6.95
N THR A 71 -8.10 -7.19 5.97
CA THR A 71 -6.75 -7.71 6.22
C THR A 71 -5.93 -6.73 7.04
N LEU A 72 -5.91 -5.44 6.67
CA LEU A 72 -5.21 -4.41 7.42
C LEU A 72 -5.78 -4.24 8.84
N GLU A 73 -7.09 -4.39 9.01
CA GLU A 73 -7.71 -4.34 10.34
C GLU A 73 -7.33 -5.53 11.21
N ILE A 74 -7.22 -6.73 10.62
CA ILE A 74 -6.84 -7.97 11.32
C ILE A 74 -5.37 -7.92 11.75
N VAL A 75 -4.46 -7.52 10.85
CA VAL A 75 -3.03 -7.43 11.19
C VAL A 75 -2.74 -6.24 12.10
N SER A 76 -3.66 -5.26 12.18
CA SER A 76 -3.66 -4.15 13.13
C SER A 76 -2.31 -3.40 13.21
N PRO A 77 -1.76 -2.93 12.09
CA PRO A 77 -0.53 -2.16 12.09
C PRO A 77 -0.76 -0.78 12.73
N ALA A 78 0.30 -0.13 13.22
CA ALA A 78 0.18 1.27 13.64
C ALA A 78 -0.25 2.21 12.50
N LEU A 79 0.03 1.84 11.24
CA LEU A 79 -0.47 2.48 10.03
C LEU A 79 -0.79 1.43 8.94
N GLY A 80 -2.06 1.28 8.58
CA GLY A 80 -2.46 0.48 7.42
C GLY A 80 -2.60 1.34 6.17
N ILE A 81 -2.13 0.85 5.03
CA ILE A 81 -2.12 1.61 3.78
C ILE A 81 -2.82 0.80 2.68
N VAL A 82 -3.91 1.35 2.16
CA VAL A 82 -4.53 0.88 0.92
C VAL A 82 -3.82 1.60 -0.22
N LEU A 83 -2.99 0.88 -0.98
CA LEU A 83 -2.20 1.45 -2.06
C LEU A 83 -2.91 1.23 -3.40
N LEU A 84 -3.48 2.30 -3.94
CA LEU A 84 -4.25 2.26 -5.19
C LEU A 84 -3.34 2.37 -6.41
N GLU A 85 -3.44 1.39 -7.32
CA GLU A 85 -2.70 1.33 -8.58
C GLU A 85 -3.52 1.94 -9.74
N GLU A 86 -3.76 3.25 -9.64
CA GLU A 86 -4.64 4.01 -10.55
C GLU A 86 -4.23 3.88 -12.03
N GLU A 87 -2.92 3.89 -12.31
CA GLU A 87 -2.38 3.73 -13.67
C GLU A 87 -2.70 2.35 -14.28
N GLU A 88 -2.67 1.28 -13.48
CA GLU A 88 -3.00 -0.07 -13.95
C GLU A 88 -4.49 -0.19 -14.24
N ILE A 89 -5.31 0.35 -13.33
CA ILE A 89 -6.77 0.38 -13.49
C ILE A 89 -7.14 1.19 -14.75
N ALA A 90 -6.60 2.39 -14.89
CA ALA A 90 -6.82 3.25 -16.06
C ALA A 90 -6.43 2.54 -17.37
N ARG A 91 -5.24 1.92 -17.39
CA ARG A 91 -4.75 1.21 -18.59
C ARG A 91 -5.67 0.07 -19.02
N ARG A 92 -6.24 -0.67 -18.06
CA ARG A 92 -7.19 -1.76 -18.34
C ARG A 92 -8.49 -1.26 -18.92
N MET A 93 -9.06 -0.21 -18.31
CA MET A 93 -10.30 0.38 -18.78
C MET A 93 -10.14 0.96 -20.19
N ILE A 94 -9.05 1.69 -20.44
CA ILE A 94 -8.73 2.21 -21.79
C ILE A 94 -8.57 1.05 -22.78
N ALA A 95 -7.86 -0.02 -22.40
CA ALA A 95 -7.71 -1.21 -23.25
C ALA A 95 -9.06 -1.93 -23.51
N ALA A 96 -10.04 -1.78 -22.62
CA ALA A 96 -11.40 -2.27 -22.79
C ALA A 96 -12.29 -1.31 -23.60
N GLY A 97 -11.77 -0.17 -24.07
CA GLY A 97 -12.48 0.80 -24.90
C GLY A 97 -13.16 1.93 -24.12
N GLU A 98 -12.93 2.05 -22.82
CA GLU A 98 -13.46 3.15 -22.02
C GLU A 98 -12.83 4.50 -22.40
N SER A 99 -13.63 5.56 -22.37
CA SER A 99 -13.13 6.92 -22.55
C SER A 99 -12.34 7.39 -21.34
N ARG A 100 -11.41 8.33 -21.55
CA ARG A 100 -10.63 8.92 -20.45
C ARG A 100 -11.51 9.55 -19.37
N GLU A 101 -12.59 10.22 -19.76
CA GLU A 101 -13.57 10.79 -18.82
C GLU A 101 -14.31 9.72 -18.01
N SER A 102 -14.62 8.57 -18.62
CA SER A 102 -15.20 7.41 -17.91
C SER A 102 -14.23 6.88 -16.85
N VAL A 103 -12.95 6.74 -17.23
CA VAL A 103 -11.87 6.30 -16.34
C VAL A 103 -11.68 7.27 -15.16
N ASP A 104 -11.60 8.56 -15.42
CA ASP A 104 -11.41 9.57 -14.37
C ASP A 104 -12.60 9.57 -13.38
N ARG A 105 -13.83 9.52 -13.89
CA ARG A 105 -15.04 9.39 -13.05
C ARG A 105 -15.07 8.09 -12.25
N TYR A 106 -14.52 7.01 -12.80
CA TYR A 106 -14.44 5.74 -12.12
C TYR A 106 -13.41 5.78 -10.98
N LEU A 107 -12.19 6.24 -11.26
CA LEU A 107 -11.12 6.37 -10.26
C LEU A 107 -11.51 7.29 -9.11
N ASN A 108 -12.19 8.41 -9.39
CA ASN A 108 -12.72 9.30 -8.35
C ASN A 108 -13.73 8.60 -7.44
N ARG A 109 -14.71 7.89 -8.02
CA ARG A 109 -15.68 7.12 -7.22
C ARG A 109 -15.02 6.01 -6.40
N LEU A 110 -13.99 5.37 -6.97
CA LEU A 110 -13.23 4.33 -6.29
C LEU A 110 -12.48 4.89 -5.08
N ALA A 111 -11.80 6.03 -5.26
CA ALA A 111 -11.11 6.74 -4.19
C ALA A 111 -12.07 7.18 -3.08
N GLU A 112 -13.21 7.79 -3.42
CA GLU A 112 -14.25 8.18 -2.46
C GLU A 112 -14.79 6.99 -1.66
N SER A 113 -15.02 5.86 -2.35
CA SER A 113 -15.47 4.62 -1.70
C SER A 113 -14.45 4.09 -0.70
N ILE A 114 -13.16 4.04 -1.08
CA ILE A 114 -12.08 3.64 -0.17
C ILE A 114 -12.00 4.60 1.02
N ASP A 115 -12.03 5.91 0.78
CA ASP A 115 -11.94 6.93 1.84
C ASP A 115 -13.11 6.84 2.81
N LEU A 116 -14.32 6.51 2.33
CA LEU A 116 -15.48 6.25 3.19
C LEU A 116 -15.29 5.02 4.07
N GLN A 117 -14.74 3.93 3.53
CA GLN A 117 -14.47 2.72 4.32
C GLN A 117 -13.37 2.94 5.34
N ILE A 118 -12.29 3.62 4.96
CA ILE A 118 -11.21 4.02 5.88
C ILE A 118 -11.76 4.84 7.05
N LYS A 119 -12.64 5.81 6.80
CA LYS A 119 -13.27 6.63 7.84
C LYS A 119 -14.13 5.83 8.83
N ARG A 120 -14.65 4.66 8.41
CA ARG A 120 -15.45 3.77 9.26
C ARG A 120 -14.59 2.80 10.07
N SER A 121 -13.34 2.62 9.67
CA SER A 121 -12.40 1.76 10.39
C SER A 121 -12.05 2.36 11.76
N ARG A 122 -11.85 1.48 12.74
CA ARG A 122 -11.29 1.86 14.05
C ARG A 122 -9.76 1.93 14.03
N GLN A 123 -9.14 1.44 12.95
CA GLN A 123 -7.69 1.42 12.78
C GLN A 123 -7.22 2.66 12.04
N ARG A 124 -5.94 3.01 12.23
CA ARG A 124 -5.32 4.11 11.49
C ARG A 124 -5.00 3.66 10.07
N LEU A 125 -5.97 3.81 9.18
CA LEU A 125 -5.82 3.50 7.75
C LEU A 125 -5.63 4.76 6.91
N GLN A 126 -4.87 4.65 5.81
CA GLN A 126 -4.69 5.69 4.82
C GLN A 126 -4.78 5.13 3.41
N ARG A 127 -5.29 5.93 2.47
CA ARG A 127 -5.20 5.64 1.04
C ARG A 127 -3.99 6.36 0.46
N TRP A 128 -3.12 5.60 -0.20
CA TRP A 128 -2.01 6.13 -0.97
C TRP A 128 -2.19 5.76 -2.44
N THR A 129 -1.57 6.54 -3.32
CA THR A 129 -1.42 6.20 -4.75
C THR A 129 0.01 5.73 -5.00
N VAL A 130 0.24 4.96 -6.07
CA VAL A 130 1.60 4.57 -6.47
C VAL A 130 2.49 5.80 -6.74
N GLU A 131 1.95 6.87 -7.30
CA GLU A 131 2.67 8.14 -7.47
C GLU A 131 3.13 8.71 -6.12
N SER A 132 2.26 8.71 -5.12
CA SER A 132 2.59 9.21 -3.79
C SER A 132 3.65 8.34 -3.09
N LEU A 133 3.71 7.03 -3.39
CA LEU A 133 4.76 6.14 -2.93
C LEU A 133 6.08 6.42 -3.65
N ARG A 134 6.07 6.59 -4.98
CA ARG A 134 7.24 6.97 -5.78
C ARG A 134 7.85 8.27 -5.26
N TRP A 135 7.03 9.28 -4.96
CA TRP A 135 7.51 10.56 -4.42
C TRP A 135 8.20 10.39 -3.05
N ARG A 136 7.62 9.59 -2.14
CA ARG A 136 8.20 9.30 -0.82
C ARG A 136 9.52 8.53 -0.96
N HIS A 137 9.55 7.51 -1.81
CA HIS A 137 10.73 6.71 -2.12
C HIS A 137 11.85 7.60 -2.69
N ALA A 138 11.57 8.38 -3.74
CA ALA A 138 12.54 9.29 -4.34
C ALA A 138 13.10 10.31 -3.33
N ARG A 139 12.24 10.84 -2.45
CA ARG A 139 12.66 11.77 -1.40
C ARG A 139 13.58 11.09 -0.37
N ALA A 140 13.25 9.89 0.08
CA ALA A 140 14.07 9.14 1.03
C ALA A 140 15.48 8.85 0.47
N HIS A 141 15.56 8.51 -0.82
CA HIS A 141 16.85 8.28 -1.49
C HIS A 141 17.65 9.56 -1.71
N ARG A 142 17.01 10.70 -2.06
CA ARG A 142 17.72 11.99 -2.19
C ARG A 142 18.35 12.47 -0.90
N VAL A 143 17.69 12.26 0.24
CA VAL A 143 18.24 12.61 1.56
C VAL A 143 19.48 11.78 1.87
N ARG A 144 19.53 10.51 1.45
CA ARG A 144 20.68 9.62 1.66
C ARG A 144 21.96 10.07 0.93
N TYR A 145 21.84 10.77 -0.20
CA TYR A 145 22.99 11.21 -1.02
C TYR A 145 23.48 12.64 -0.69
N ASN A 146 22.79 13.37 0.19
CA ASN A 146 23.19 14.73 0.60
C ASN A 146 23.86 14.78 2.00
N ILE A 147 24.21 13.62 2.57
CA ILE A 147 24.89 13.49 3.87
C ILE A 147 26.34 12.96 3.68
N CYS A 148 26.94 13.22 2.52
CA CYS A 148 28.37 12.99 2.27
C CYS A 148 29.06 14.31 1.95
#